data_AF-A0A519NLZ6-F1
#
_entry.id   AF-A0A519NLZ6-F1
#
_cell.length_a   1.000
_cell.length_b   1.000
_cell.length_c   1.000
_cell.angle_alpha   90.00
_cell.angle_beta   90.00
_cell.angle_gamma   90.00
#
_symmetry.space_group_name_H-M   'P 1'
#
loop_
_entity.id
_entity.type
_entity.pdbx_description
1 polymer ?
#
loop_
_entity_poly.entity_id
_entity_poly.type
_entity_poly.pdbx_seq_one_letter_code
_entity_poly.pdbx_strand_id
1 'polypeptide(L)'
;MAIIIETNDPNGLLKSIKDAIAGGKLSGWEMYVHDKVEFITQSAGQFKKKAYLKPVVAANENRLKMGFYGDGKAVKKAVHSEYHAKFIQMLLDNFGTKFNWASAGVKPLTIDKFTLEN
;
A
#
# COMPACT_ATOMS: atom_id res chain seq x y z
N MET A 1 -4.76 7.41 -5.78
CA MET A 1 -5.53 7.32 -4.54
C MET A 1 -4.59 6.74 -3.52
N ALA A 2 -4.50 7.28 -2.30
CA ALA A 2 -3.60 6.68 -1.31
C ALA A 2 -4.37 6.12 -0.13
N ILE A 3 -3.78 5.10 0.47
CA ILE A 3 -4.20 4.60 1.77
C ILE A 3 -3.47 5.43 2.82
N ILE A 4 -4.19 5.99 3.79
CA ILE A 4 -3.61 6.75 4.90
C ILE A 4 -3.80 5.95 6.17
N ILE A 5 -2.72 5.76 6.92
CA ILE A 5 -2.70 4.99 8.16
C ILE A 5 -2.16 5.90 9.25
N GLU A 6 -2.96 6.16 10.27
CA GLU A 6 -2.57 6.94 11.44
C GLU A 6 -2.01 6.01 12.52
N THR A 7 -0.79 6.31 12.97
CA THR A 7 -0.07 5.50 13.96
C THR A 7 0.94 6.35 14.70
N ASN A 8 1.19 6.02 15.95
CA ASN A 8 2.21 6.68 16.76
C ASN A 8 3.64 6.30 16.33
N ASP A 9 3.80 5.22 15.56
CA ASP A 9 5.09 4.75 15.06
C ASP A 9 5.02 4.31 13.58
N PRO A 10 5.00 5.26 12.63
CA PRO A 10 4.88 4.95 11.21
C PRO A 10 6.08 4.19 10.66
N ASN A 11 7.28 4.40 11.22
CA ASN A 11 8.49 3.66 10.83
C ASN A 11 8.42 2.21 11.31
N GLY A 12 8.06 1.98 12.58
CA GLY A 12 7.90 0.63 13.12
C GLY A 12 6.76 -0.15 12.49
N LEU A 13 5.66 0.52 12.13
CA LEU A 13 4.58 -0.10 11.35
C LEU A 13 5.08 -0.52 9.95
N LEU A 14 5.76 0.38 9.22
CA LEU A 14 6.31 0.06 7.91
C LEU A 14 7.32 -1.10 7.99
N LYS A 15 8.22 -1.07 8.97
CA LYS A 15 9.16 -2.16 9.21
C LYS A 15 8.44 -3.48 9.47
N SER A 16 7.42 -3.47 10.32
CA SER A 16 6.62 -4.66 10.64
C SER A 16 5.93 -5.26 9.41
N ILE A 17 5.42 -4.41 8.52
CA ILE A 17 4.81 -4.84 7.25
C ILE A 17 5.86 -5.52 6.37
N LYS A 18 7.02 -4.89 6.19
CA LYS A 18 8.12 -5.44 5.38
C LYS A 18 8.63 -6.78 5.92
N ASP A 19 8.85 -6.86 7.23
CA ASP A 19 9.30 -8.09 7.89
C ASP A 19 8.27 -9.22 7.74
N ALA A 20 6.97 -8.91 7.82
CA ALA A 20 5.91 -9.90 7.63
C ALA A 20 5.78 -10.38 6.18
N ILE A 21 6.05 -9.52 5.20
CA ILE A 21 6.16 -9.93 3.78
C ILE A 21 7.40 -10.82 3.59
N ALA A 22 8.57 -10.38 4.07
CA ALA A 22 9.82 -11.12 3.93
C ALA A 22 9.77 -12.49 4.64
N GLY A 23 9.10 -12.57 5.79
CA GLY A 23 8.89 -13.81 6.54
C GLY A 23 7.76 -14.70 5.99
N GLY A 24 7.11 -14.34 4.89
CA GLY A 24 6.06 -15.14 4.24
C GLY A 24 4.70 -15.14 4.95
N LYS A 25 4.55 -14.41 6.06
CA LYS A 25 3.26 -14.27 6.78
C LYS A 25 2.20 -13.61 5.90
N LEU A 26 2.61 -12.72 5.01
CA LEU A 26 1.75 -12.00 4.07
C LEU A 26 1.91 -12.56 2.65
N SER A 27 1.63 -13.84 2.46
CA SER A 27 1.89 -14.56 1.20
C SER A 27 1.21 -13.99 -0.05
N GLY A 28 0.15 -13.20 0.10
CA GLY A 28 -0.53 -12.48 -0.99
C GLY A 28 0.14 -11.16 -1.41
N TRP A 29 1.21 -10.76 -0.74
CA TRP A 29 1.95 -9.52 -0.98
C TRP A 29 3.44 -9.80 -1.21
N GLU A 30 4.08 -8.96 -2.01
CA GLU A 30 5.53 -8.99 -2.23
C GLU A 30 6.11 -7.57 -2.24
N MET A 31 7.39 -7.48 -1.85
CA MET A 31 8.18 -6.27 -2.03
C MET A 31 8.70 -6.20 -3.46
N TYR A 32 8.64 -5.03 -4.07
CA TYR A 32 9.21 -4.74 -5.38
C TYR A 32 10.10 -3.51 -5.30
N VAL A 33 11.28 -3.54 -5.93
CA VAL A 33 12.21 -2.40 -5.94
C VAL A 33 12.44 -1.95 -7.37
N HIS A 34 12.23 -0.65 -7.60
CA HIS A 34 12.51 0.00 -8.89
C HIS A 34 13.15 1.36 -8.63
N ASP A 35 14.29 1.65 -9.25
CA ASP A 35 15.05 2.90 -9.08
C ASP A 35 15.30 3.28 -7.61
N LYS A 36 15.69 2.30 -6.79
CA LYS A 36 15.92 2.47 -5.32
C LYS A 36 14.66 2.88 -4.53
N VAL A 37 13.49 2.82 -5.14
CA VAL A 37 12.20 3.00 -4.47
C VAL A 37 11.59 1.62 -4.23
N GLU A 38 11.18 1.39 -2.98
CA GLU A 38 10.46 0.19 -2.59
C GLU A 38 8.96 0.39 -2.75
N PHE A 39 8.31 -0.67 -3.22
CA PHE A 39 6.88 -0.77 -3.42
C PHE A 39 6.38 -2.09 -2.83
N ILE A 40 5.10 -2.12 -2.50
CA ILE A 40 4.36 -3.31 -2.11
C ILE A 40 3.36 -3.62 -3.23
N THR A 41 3.29 -4.87 -3.67
CA THR A 41 2.33 -5.29 -4.70
C THR A 41 1.75 -6.65 -4.39
N GLN A 42 0.63 -6.99 -5.03
CA GLN A 42 0.07 -8.33 -4.90
C GLN A 42 0.94 -9.35 -5.63
N SER A 43 1.21 -10.47 -4.97
CA SER A 43 2.11 -11.53 -5.42
C SER A 43 1.40 -12.70 -6.13
N ALA A 44 0.06 -12.76 -6.06
CA ALA A 44 -0.76 -13.85 -6.56
C ALA A 44 -2.13 -13.38 -7.09
N GLY A 45 -2.82 -14.27 -7.81
CA GLY A 45 -4.15 -14.02 -8.37
C GLY A 45 -4.17 -13.13 -9.61
N GLN A 46 -5.36 -12.81 -10.09
CA GLN A 46 -5.58 -12.02 -11.32
C GLN A 46 -5.08 -10.57 -11.25
N PHE A 47 -4.82 -10.09 -10.03
CA PHE A 47 -4.36 -8.73 -9.73
C PHE A 47 -2.85 -8.64 -9.48
N LYS A 48 -2.12 -9.77 -9.57
CA LYS A 48 -0.66 -9.82 -9.41
C LYS A 48 0.05 -8.77 -10.28
N LYS A 49 0.88 -7.94 -9.64
CA LYS A 49 1.71 -6.88 -10.27
C LYS A 49 0.92 -5.95 -11.22
N LYS A 50 -0.37 -5.75 -10.98
CA LYS A 50 -1.21 -4.83 -11.78
C LYS A 50 -1.16 -3.38 -11.29
N ALA A 51 -0.68 -3.17 -10.07
CA ALA A 51 -0.40 -1.86 -9.49
C ALA A 51 0.63 -1.99 -8.37
N TYR A 52 1.03 -0.87 -7.79
CA TYR A 52 2.05 -0.81 -6.75
C TYR A 52 1.67 0.21 -5.67
N LEU A 53 1.95 -0.13 -4.42
CA LEU A 53 1.77 0.74 -3.26
C LEU A 53 3.14 1.21 -2.78
N LYS A 54 3.40 2.51 -2.87
CA LYS A 54 4.63 3.13 -2.38
C LYS A 54 4.44 3.61 -0.94
N PRO A 55 5.10 3.02 0.05
CA PRO A 55 5.08 3.53 1.40
C PRO A 55 5.82 4.87 1.50
N VAL A 56 5.22 5.83 2.19
CA VAL A 56 5.78 7.14 2.50
C VAL A 56 5.49 7.45 3.97
N VAL A 57 6.54 7.50 4.77
CA VAL A 57 6.45 7.94 6.17
C VAL A 57 6.43 9.46 6.20
N ALA A 58 5.32 10.04 6.67
CA ALA A 58 5.22 11.47 6.88
C ALA A 58 5.85 11.82 8.23
N ALA A 59 7.12 12.23 8.22
CA ALA A 59 7.93 12.46 9.43
C ALA A 59 7.28 13.39 10.47
N ASN A 60 6.39 14.28 10.03
CA ASN A 60 5.75 15.29 10.88
C ASN A 60 4.25 15.02 11.15
N GLU A 61 3.69 13.90 10.70
CA GLU A 61 2.23 13.70 10.72
C GLU A 61 1.73 12.42 11.39
N ASN A 62 2.54 11.64 12.13
CA ASN A 62 2.11 10.36 12.73
C ASN A 62 1.33 9.47 11.74
N ARG A 63 1.78 9.49 10.46
CA ARG A 63 1.06 8.88 9.35
C ARG A 63 2.00 8.11 8.44
N LEU A 64 1.59 6.91 8.09
CA LEU A 64 2.10 6.14 6.98
C LEU A 64 1.13 6.27 5.81
N LYS A 65 1.61 6.73 4.66
CA LYS A 65 0.82 6.89 3.43
C LYS A 65 1.26 5.85 2.42
N MET A 66 0.32 5.19 1.75
CA MET A 66 0.60 4.28 0.65
C MET A 66 0.16 4.92 -0.66
N GLY A 67 1.09 5.51 -1.40
CA GLY A 67 0.81 6.08 -2.71
C GLY A 67 0.55 4.98 -3.74
N PHE A 68 -0.40 5.18 -4.65
CA PHE A 68 -0.74 4.20 -5.67
C PHE A 68 -0.08 4.52 -7.01
N TYR A 69 0.54 3.49 -7.60
CA TYR A 69 1.37 3.58 -8.80
C TYR A 69 0.91 2.56 -9.85
N GLY A 70 0.65 3.06 -11.07
CA GLY A 70 0.23 2.27 -12.22
C GLY A 70 1.35 1.87 -13.19
N ASP A 71 2.61 2.13 -12.84
CA ASP A 71 3.79 1.81 -13.65
C ASP A 71 3.71 2.34 -15.10
N GLY A 72 3.35 3.62 -15.23
CA GLY A 72 3.22 4.30 -16.52
C GLY A 72 2.03 3.87 -17.37
N LYS A 73 1.23 2.90 -16.92
CA LYS A 73 0.01 2.45 -17.57
C LYS A 73 -1.22 2.97 -16.85
N ALA A 74 -2.31 3.10 -17.59
CA ALA A 74 -3.59 3.33 -16.96
C ALA A 74 -4.03 2.09 -16.19
N VAL A 75 -4.67 2.32 -15.05
CA VAL A 75 -5.08 1.28 -14.12
C VAL A 75 -6.59 1.19 -14.14
N LYS A 76 -7.11 -0.02 -14.39
CA LYS A 76 -8.53 -0.31 -14.30
C LYS A 76 -9.05 -0.03 -12.90
N LYS A 77 -10.23 0.56 -12.79
CA LYS A 77 -10.90 0.82 -11.51
C LYS A 77 -11.03 -0.43 -10.62
N ALA A 78 -11.21 -1.61 -11.21
CA ALA A 78 -11.25 -2.88 -10.48
C ALA A 78 -9.91 -3.21 -9.78
N VAL A 79 -8.78 -3.05 -10.48
CA VAL A 79 -7.43 -3.24 -9.89
C VAL A 79 -7.23 -2.26 -8.75
N HIS A 80 -7.62 -1.01 -8.99
CA HIS A 80 -7.51 0.05 -8.02
C HIS A 80 -8.27 -0.29 -6.71
N SER A 81 -9.56 -0.63 -6.80
CA SER A 81 -10.39 -0.98 -5.65
C SER A 81 -9.90 -2.22 -4.92
N GLU A 82 -9.49 -3.25 -5.65
CA GLU A 82 -8.98 -4.49 -5.06
C GLU A 82 -7.74 -4.23 -4.20
N TYR A 83 -6.75 -3.49 -4.74
CA TYR A 83 -5.53 -3.20 -4.00
C TYR A 83 -5.82 -2.45 -2.70
N HIS A 84 -6.76 -1.50 -2.71
CA HIS A 84 -7.14 -0.75 -1.51
C HIS A 84 -7.86 -1.63 -0.49
N ALA A 85 -8.87 -2.37 -0.92
CA ALA A 85 -9.65 -3.24 -0.05
C ALA A 85 -8.77 -4.32 0.60
N LYS A 86 -7.98 -5.03 -0.21
CA LYS A 86 -7.09 -6.09 0.28
C LYS A 86 -5.98 -5.56 1.18
N PHE A 87 -5.48 -4.36 0.91
CA PHE A 87 -4.43 -3.80 1.76
C PHE A 87 -4.98 -3.37 3.13
N ILE A 88 -6.15 -2.72 3.18
CA ILE A 88 -6.81 -2.40 4.46
C ILE A 88 -7.16 -3.67 5.22
N GLN A 89 -7.72 -4.68 4.55
CA GLN A 89 -8.01 -5.97 5.17
C GLN A 89 -6.74 -6.58 5.78
N MET A 90 -5.65 -6.63 5.01
CA MET A 90 -4.36 -7.14 5.51
C MET A 90 -3.86 -6.38 6.74
N LEU A 91 -4.01 -5.05 6.77
CA LEU A 91 -3.65 -4.24 7.93
C LEU A 91 -4.46 -4.62 9.17
N LEU A 92 -5.79 -4.71 9.04
CA LEU A 92 -6.67 -5.07 10.15
C LEU A 92 -6.35 -6.46 10.69
N ASP A 93 -6.18 -7.45 9.80
CA ASP A 93 -5.96 -8.85 10.17
C ASP A 93 -4.61 -9.07 10.89
N ASN A 94 -3.59 -8.25 10.61
CA ASN A 94 -2.22 -8.51 11.05
C ASN A 94 -1.62 -7.45 11.98
N PHE A 95 -2.14 -6.22 11.94
CA PHE A 95 -1.53 -5.05 12.55
C PHE A 95 -2.53 -4.15 13.29
N GLY A 96 -3.76 -4.60 13.56
CA GLY A 96 -4.81 -3.77 14.18
C GLY A 96 -4.43 -3.12 15.53
N THR A 97 -3.41 -3.61 16.22
CA THR A 97 -2.88 -3.01 17.47
C THR A 97 -1.74 -2.01 17.24
N LYS A 98 -1.24 -1.87 16.01
CA LYS A 98 -0.07 -1.03 15.65
C LYS A 98 -0.46 0.29 14.98
N PHE A 99 -1.74 0.55 14.77
CA PHE A 99 -2.25 1.78 14.21
C PHE A 99 -3.59 2.13 14.85
N ASN A 100 -3.94 3.41 14.83
CA ASN A 100 -5.17 3.92 15.43
C ASN A 100 -6.31 3.92 14.41
N TRP A 101 -5.98 4.22 13.15
CA TRP A 101 -6.97 4.39 12.09
C TRP A 101 -6.34 4.16 10.71
N ALA A 102 -7.12 3.66 9.76
CA ALA A 102 -6.73 3.53 8.36
C ALA A 102 -7.90 3.91 7.44
N SER A 103 -7.60 4.55 6.31
CA SER A 103 -8.58 4.90 5.28
C SER A 103 -8.06 4.72 3.87
N ALA A 104 -9.01 4.46 2.97
CA ALA A 104 -8.85 4.56 1.53
C ALA A 104 -9.95 5.49 1.02
N GLY A 105 -9.65 6.39 0.08
CA GLY A 105 -10.66 7.30 -0.44
C GLY A 105 -10.29 7.87 -1.79
N VAL A 106 -11.30 8.17 -2.63
CA VAL A 106 -11.20 8.41 -4.09
C VAL A 106 -10.25 9.51 -4.57
N LYS A 107 -9.83 10.43 -3.69
CA LYS A 107 -8.99 11.56 -4.08
C LYS A 107 -7.53 11.13 -4.18
N PRO A 108 -6.84 11.35 -5.31
CA PRO A 108 -5.41 11.10 -5.39
C PRO A 108 -4.65 12.05 -4.45
N LEU A 109 -3.65 11.51 -3.75
CA LEU A 109 -2.62 12.29 -3.07
C LEU A 109 -1.55 12.71 -4.07
N THR A 110 -0.80 13.75 -3.72
CA THR A 110 0.38 14.21 -4.48
C THR A 110 1.42 13.12 -4.73
N ILE A 111 1.43 12.06 -3.91
CA ILE A 111 2.37 10.93 -4.03
C ILE A 111 1.92 9.86 -5.02
N ASP A 112 0.71 9.94 -5.57
CA ASP A 112 0.16 8.94 -6.50
C ASP A 112 0.60 9.21 -7.94
N LYS A 113 0.86 8.14 -8.70
CA LYS A 113 1.25 8.22 -10.13
C LYS A 113 0.52 7.16 -10.97
N PHE A 114 -0.66 7.51 -11.47
CA PHE A 114 -1.51 6.65 -12.30
C PHE A 114 -2.60 7.45 -13.01
N THR A 115 -3.16 6.87 -14.07
CA THR A 115 -4.40 7.33 -14.72
C THR A 115 -5.46 6.24 -14.54
N LEU A 116 -6.71 6.59 -14.27
CA LEU A 116 -7.79 5.61 -14.16
C LEU A 116 -8.44 5.35 -15.51
N GLU A 117 -8.61 4.07 -15.83
CA GLU A 117 -9.49 3.61 -16.91
C GLU A 117 -10.83 3.14 -16.34
N ASN A 118 -11.91 3.51 -17.03
CA ASN A 118 -13.27 3.07 -16.72
C ASN A 118 -13.49 1.62 -17.11
#